data_AF-A0AB74R2C6-F1
#
_entry.id   AF-A0AB74R2C6-F1
#
_cell.length_a   1.000
_cell.length_b   1.000
_cell.length_c   1.000
_cell.angle_alpha   90.00
_cell.angle_beta   90.00
_cell.angle_gamma   90.00
#
_symmetry.space_group_name_H-M   'P 1'
#
loop_
_entity.id
_entity.type
_entity.pdbx_description
1 polymer ?
#
loop_
_entity_poly.entity_id
_entity_poly.type
_entity_poly.pdbx_seq_one_letter_code
_entity_poly.pdbx_strand_id
1 'polypeptide(L)'
;MEISKKELRKISRKFRILASNVMNSYYGEQNANLEEMINYIEQTLLIKEYLHSLEYDVDGLDDLLNTISNSYGRKVLNLGNDSNKRTYLLYRAFSFITGNNLPTYTFGWYYAGSNKYQDMAKAFGDRMVYPFVLEVENYMKDISTDMGYDENNALYNINVNSSGVQVNIAEHGSTINADQENKFNTEEVIKAINNVEDLIKGMEDDNSKSILNQNLDNIKNEIKQKHPKKEVLTTCLKSMHFITTSVALIPDLALGIKMLASLIGISI
;
A
#
# COMPACT_ATOMS: atom_id res chain seq x y z
N MET A 1 0.56 -24.48 4.29
CA MET A 1 -0.15 -23.20 4.49
C MET A 1 -0.01 -22.36 3.24
N GLU A 2 -1.09 -21.72 2.76
CA GLU A 2 -1.01 -20.70 1.71
C GLU A 2 -0.99 -19.32 2.37
N ILE A 3 -0.03 -18.47 2.00
CA ILE A 3 0.12 -17.11 2.55
C ILE A 3 0.35 -16.11 1.42
N SER A 4 -0.32 -14.95 1.47
CA SER A 4 -0.10 -13.88 0.49
C SER A 4 1.11 -13.00 0.84
N LYS A 5 1.72 -12.35 -0.17
CA LYS A 5 2.80 -11.36 0.04
C LYS A 5 2.40 -10.26 1.03
N LYS A 6 1.12 -9.84 1.00
CA LYS A 6 0.58 -8.80 1.88
C LYS A 6 0.50 -9.26 3.34
N GLU A 7 0.11 -10.51 3.57
CA GLU A 7 0.05 -11.11 4.90
C GLU A 7 1.45 -11.31 5.47
N LEU A 8 2.39 -11.84 4.69
CA LEU A 8 3.79 -11.98 5.10
C LEU A 8 4.39 -10.64 5.55
N ARG A 9 4.16 -9.56 4.79
CA ARG A 9 4.57 -8.19 5.16
C ARG A 9 3.96 -7.73 6.49
N LYS A 10 2.67 -7.99 6.71
CA LYS A 10 2.00 -7.63 7.98
C LYS A 10 2.59 -8.41 9.14
N ILE A 11 2.87 -9.70 8.95
CA ILE A 11 3.46 -10.56 9.98
C ILE A 11 4.86 -10.07 10.35
N SER A 12 5.77 -9.95 9.38
CA SER A 12 7.14 -9.45 9.63
C SER A 12 7.12 -8.05 10.27
N ARG A 13 6.26 -7.14 9.79
CA ARG A 13 6.18 -5.80 10.39
C ARG A 13 5.73 -5.86 11.85
N LYS A 14 4.68 -6.62 12.16
CA LYS A 14 4.15 -6.74 13.53
C LYS A 14 5.17 -7.42 14.45
N PHE A 15 5.81 -8.49 13.99
CA PHE A 15 6.89 -9.17 14.70
C PHE A 15 8.03 -8.20 15.06
N ARG A 16 8.53 -7.42 14.10
CA ARG A 16 9.59 -6.42 14.33
C ARG A 16 9.20 -5.33 15.33
N ILE A 17 7.96 -4.86 15.30
CA ILE A 17 7.47 -3.86 16.25
C ILE A 17 7.50 -4.44 17.67
N LEU A 18 6.95 -5.64 17.86
CA LEU A 18 6.92 -6.30 19.17
C LEU A 18 8.34 -6.57 19.69
N ALA A 19 9.22 -7.11 18.84
CA ALA A 19 10.63 -7.30 19.15
C ALA A 19 11.33 -5.99 19.56
N SER A 20 11.09 -4.91 18.81
CA SER A 20 11.63 -3.59 19.12
C SER A 20 11.14 -3.07 20.48
N ASN A 21 9.87 -3.31 20.81
CA ASN A 21 9.33 -2.94 22.12
C ASN A 21 10.04 -3.68 23.25
N VAL A 22 10.33 -4.98 23.09
CA VAL A 22 11.11 -5.74 24.09
C VAL A 22 12.52 -5.18 24.24
N MET A 23 13.23 -4.92 23.14
CA MET A 23 14.63 -4.49 23.19
C MET A 23 14.80 -3.08 23.77
N ASN A 24 13.84 -2.19 23.52
CA ASN A 24 13.96 -0.76 23.86
C ASN A 24 13.14 -0.35 25.09
N SER A 25 12.39 -1.26 25.71
CA SER A 25 11.55 -0.94 26.87
C SER A 25 12.35 -0.57 28.12
N TYR A 26 11.66 0.15 29.01
CA TYR A 26 12.11 0.27 30.38
C TYR A 26 12.15 -1.12 31.05
N TYR A 27 13.12 -1.37 31.94
CA TYR A 27 13.33 -2.69 32.54
C TYR A 27 12.06 -3.25 33.23
N GLY A 28 11.20 -2.38 33.78
CA GLY A 28 9.95 -2.77 34.43
C GLY A 28 8.84 -3.20 33.46
N GLU A 29 8.95 -2.84 32.18
CA GLU A 29 7.94 -3.11 31.15
C GLU A 29 8.38 -4.24 30.20
N GLN A 30 9.67 -4.59 30.20
CA GLN A 30 10.26 -5.57 29.27
C GLN A 30 9.60 -6.95 29.34
N ASN A 31 9.19 -7.39 30.53
CA ASN A 31 8.47 -8.65 30.72
C ASN A 31 7.13 -8.69 29.98
N ALA A 32 6.31 -7.63 30.13
CA ALA A 32 5.01 -7.54 29.49
C ALA A 32 5.14 -7.46 27.96
N ASN A 33 6.13 -6.72 27.47
CA ASN A 33 6.41 -6.66 26.02
C ASN A 33 6.89 -8.01 25.48
N LEU A 34 7.69 -8.76 26.25
CA LEU A 34 8.14 -10.10 25.85
C LEU A 34 6.97 -11.07 25.80
N GLU A 35 6.07 -11.00 26.78
CA GLU A 35 4.83 -11.78 26.79
C GLU A 35 3.95 -11.48 25.56
N GLU A 36 3.77 -10.20 25.21
CA GLU A 36 3.04 -9.82 24.00
C GLU A 36 3.69 -10.39 22.73
N MET A 37 5.02 -10.35 22.63
CA MET A 37 5.76 -10.94 21.50
C MET A 37 5.56 -12.45 21.42
N ILE A 38 5.65 -13.16 22.54
CA ILE A 38 5.48 -14.63 22.59
C ILE A 38 4.04 -15.02 22.26
N ASN A 39 3.04 -14.31 22.80
CA ASN A 39 1.64 -14.53 22.46
C ASN A 39 1.39 -14.32 20.96
N TYR A 40 2.02 -13.32 20.35
CA TYR A 40 1.92 -13.11 18.91
C TYR A 40 2.56 -14.25 18.10
N ILE A 41 3.71 -14.78 18.53
CA ILE A 41 4.35 -15.95 17.93
C ILE A 41 3.41 -17.16 17.98
N GLU A 42 2.84 -17.46 19.15
CA GLU A 42 1.93 -18.60 19.34
C GLU A 42 0.67 -18.54 18.48
N GLN A 43 0.17 -17.33 18.22
CA GLN A 43 -1.02 -17.10 17.39
C GLN A 43 -0.70 -17.04 15.89
N THR A 44 0.56 -16.95 15.51
CA THR A 44 0.99 -16.82 14.11
C THR A 44 1.53 -18.14 13.60
N LEU A 45 0.67 -18.91 12.91
CA LEU A 45 0.99 -20.25 12.40
C LEU A 45 2.34 -20.31 11.66
N LEU A 46 2.62 -19.33 10.79
CA LEU A 46 3.88 -19.25 10.05
C LEU A 46 5.13 -19.32 10.95
N ILE A 47 5.16 -18.52 12.01
CA ILE A 47 6.32 -18.41 12.90
C ILE A 47 6.34 -19.62 13.84
N LYS A 48 5.17 -20.02 14.34
CA LYS A 48 5.01 -21.18 15.20
C LYS A 48 5.49 -22.48 14.53
N GLU A 49 5.04 -22.76 13.32
CA GLU A 49 5.46 -23.96 12.56
C GLU A 49 6.96 -23.94 12.27
N TYR A 50 7.52 -22.78 11.92
CA TYR A 50 8.96 -22.63 11.75
C TYR A 50 9.72 -22.98 13.02
N LEU A 51 9.34 -22.42 14.17
CA LEU A 51 10.03 -22.70 15.44
C LEU A 51 9.90 -24.17 15.84
N HIS A 52 8.74 -24.80 15.65
CA HIS A 52 8.57 -26.24 15.87
C HIS A 52 9.41 -27.10 14.92
N SER A 53 9.68 -26.65 13.69
CA SER A 53 10.58 -27.37 12.79
C SER A 53 12.04 -27.41 13.26
N LEU A 54 12.42 -26.50 14.17
CA LEU A 54 13.76 -26.42 14.78
C LEU A 54 13.85 -27.19 16.10
N GLU A 55 12.78 -27.88 16.50
CA GLU A 55 12.64 -28.52 17.80
C GLU A 55 13.70 -29.59 18.04
N TYR A 56 14.31 -29.53 19.21
CA TYR A 56 15.22 -30.54 19.71
C TYR A 56 15.13 -30.59 21.24
N ASP A 57 15.58 -31.71 21.80
CA ASP A 57 15.55 -31.91 23.23
C ASP A 57 16.59 -31.05 23.95
N VAL A 58 16.15 -30.35 25.00
CA VAL A 58 16.99 -29.50 25.84
C VAL A 58 16.79 -29.92 27.29
N ASP A 59 17.43 -31.03 27.63
CA ASP A 59 17.39 -31.60 28.97
C ASP A 59 17.73 -30.56 30.06
N GLY A 60 16.87 -30.45 31.06
CA GLY A 60 17.09 -29.60 32.24
C GLY A 60 17.06 -28.09 31.99
N LEU A 61 16.48 -27.63 30.86
CA LEU A 61 16.41 -26.21 30.54
C LEU A 61 15.71 -25.38 31.63
N ASP A 62 14.58 -25.86 32.15
CA ASP A 62 13.77 -25.13 33.13
C ASP A 62 14.55 -24.89 34.44
N ASP A 63 15.23 -25.92 34.95
CA ASP A 63 16.10 -25.83 36.13
C ASP A 63 17.29 -24.89 35.88
N LEU A 64 17.88 -24.94 34.68
CA LEU A 64 18.95 -24.05 34.27
C LEU A 64 18.49 -22.59 34.24
N LEU A 65 17.32 -22.29 33.67
CA LEU A 65 16.77 -20.94 33.58
C LEU A 65 16.41 -20.37 34.95
N ASN A 66 15.82 -21.19 35.83
CA ASN A 66 15.60 -20.84 37.23
C ASN A 66 16.92 -20.52 37.93
N THR A 67 17.94 -21.35 37.71
CA THR A 67 19.27 -21.16 38.29
C THR A 67 19.94 -19.88 37.77
N ILE A 68 19.80 -19.56 36.48
CA ILE A 68 20.32 -18.31 35.89
C ILE A 68 19.64 -17.10 36.49
N SER A 69 18.30 -17.10 36.56
CA SER A 69 17.52 -15.98 37.10
C SER A 69 17.92 -15.64 38.54
N ASN A 70 18.23 -16.65 39.34
CA ASN A 70 18.66 -16.51 40.74
C ASN A 70 20.19 -16.41 40.93
N SER A 71 20.98 -16.37 39.84
CA SER A 71 22.45 -16.41 39.92
C SER A 71 23.11 -15.07 40.23
N TYR A 72 22.33 -13.99 40.25
CA TYR A 72 22.84 -12.61 40.37
C TYR A 72 23.91 -12.29 39.31
N GLY A 73 23.66 -12.67 38.05
CA GLY A 73 24.55 -12.42 36.92
C GLY A 73 25.81 -13.30 36.86
N ARG A 74 25.89 -14.38 37.66
CA ARG A 74 27.06 -15.29 37.68
C ARG A 74 26.95 -16.44 36.69
N LYS A 75 25.75 -16.69 36.15
CA LYS A 75 25.48 -17.75 35.18
C LYS A 75 24.77 -17.18 33.97
N VAL A 76 24.90 -17.91 32.87
CA VAL A 76 24.38 -17.50 31.57
C VAL A 76 23.92 -18.73 30.78
N LEU A 77 22.93 -18.52 29.91
CA LEU A 77 22.48 -19.54 28.97
C LEU A 77 23.53 -19.67 27.86
N ASN A 78 24.07 -20.87 27.67
CA ASN A 78 24.98 -21.14 26.56
C ASN A 78 24.15 -21.28 25.26
N LEU A 79 24.30 -20.31 24.36
CA LEU A 79 23.55 -20.25 23.11
C LEU A 79 24.11 -21.16 22.00
N GLY A 80 25.34 -21.65 22.15
CA GLY A 80 26.01 -22.46 21.12
C GLY A 80 26.26 -21.71 19.79
N ASN A 81 26.79 -22.45 18.82
CA ASN A 81 27.22 -21.90 17.52
C ASN A 81 26.22 -22.16 16.38
N ASP A 82 25.28 -23.08 16.56
CA ASP A 82 24.25 -23.43 15.58
C ASP A 82 23.08 -22.44 15.68
N SER A 83 22.76 -21.75 14.58
CA SER A 83 21.72 -20.71 14.57
C SER A 83 20.32 -21.27 14.84
N ASN A 84 19.99 -22.41 14.24
CA ASN A 84 18.69 -23.06 14.39
C ASN A 84 18.49 -23.52 15.84
N LYS A 85 19.48 -24.22 16.40
CA LYS A 85 19.42 -24.67 17.81
C LYS A 85 19.37 -23.51 18.79
N ARG A 86 20.12 -22.43 18.50
CA ARG A 86 20.08 -21.20 19.29
C ARG A 86 18.69 -20.55 19.26
N THR A 87 18.07 -20.46 18.09
CA THR A 87 16.74 -19.84 17.91
C THR A 87 15.66 -20.62 18.66
N TYR A 88 15.63 -21.95 18.55
CA TYR A 88 14.68 -22.77 19.30
C TYR A 88 14.93 -22.70 20.82
N LEU A 89 16.19 -22.71 21.26
CA LEU A 89 16.56 -22.55 22.67
C LEU A 89 16.07 -21.22 23.23
N LEU A 90 16.27 -20.12 22.50
CA LEU A 90 15.82 -18.78 22.89
C LEU A 90 14.29 -18.72 22.96
N TYR A 91 13.59 -19.29 21.99
CA TYR A 91 12.13 -19.40 22.02
C TYR A 91 11.63 -20.13 23.28
N ARG A 92 12.20 -21.30 23.58
CA ARG A 92 11.89 -22.06 24.79
C ARG A 92 12.20 -21.27 26.06
N ALA A 93 13.34 -20.57 26.11
CA ALA A 93 13.70 -19.71 27.22
C ALA A 93 12.71 -18.56 27.42
N PHE A 94 12.28 -17.89 26.35
CA PHE A 94 11.32 -16.80 26.44
C PHE A 94 9.95 -17.28 26.92
N SER A 95 9.44 -18.40 26.40
CA SER A 95 8.19 -19.00 26.86
C SER A 95 8.24 -19.40 28.34
N PHE A 96 9.38 -19.90 28.81
CA PHE A 96 9.58 -20.22 30.22
C PHE A 96 9.64 -18.95 31.09
N ILE A 97 10.36 -17.91 30.64
CA ILE A 97 10.51 -16.63 31.34
C ILE A 97 9.14 -15.96 31.51
N THR A 98 8.33 -15.89 30.45
CA THR A 98 6.99 -15.28 30.50
C THR A 98 6.02 -16.14 31.31
N GLY A 99 6.02 -17.46 31.10
CA GLY A 99 5.14 -18.39 31.83
C GLY A 99 5.37 -18.43 33.34
N ASN A 100 6.59 -18.15 33.80
CA ASN A 100 6.94 -18.10 35.22
C ASN A 100 7.13 -16.67 35.75
N ASN A 101 6.85 -15.64 34.93
CA ASN A 101 7.04 -14.24 35.25
C ASN A 101 8.44 -13.90 35.82
N LEU A 102 9.49 -14.51 35.24
CA LEU A 102 10.87 -14.27 35.68
C LEU A 102 11.37 -12.93 35.15
N PRO A 103 12.05 -12.08 35.96
CA PRO A 103 12.46 -10.77 35.49
C PRO A 103 13.52 -10.87 34.39
N THR A 104 13.21 -10.34 33.21
CA THR A 104 14.07 -10.41 32.00
C THR A 104 15.48 -9.86 32.21
N TYR A 105 15.63 -8.80 33.01
CA TYR A 105 16.93 -8.21 33.32
C TYR A 105 17.89 -9.18 34.04
N THR A 106 17.43 -10.22 34.74
CA THR A 106 18.33 -11.18 35.40
C THR A 106 19.13 -12.00 34.38
N PHE A 107 18.55 -12.25 33.20
CA PHE A 107 19.19 -12.95 32.08
C PHE A 107 20.14 -12.07 31.28
N GLY A 108 19.99 -10.74 31.37
CA GLY A 108 20.92 -9.77 30.80
C GLY A 108 22.10 -9.42 31.72
N TRP A 109 21.97 -9.69 33.03
CA TRP A 109 22.95 -9.25 34.03
C TRP A 109 24.37 -9.76 33.76
N TYR A 110 24.54 -11.04 33.40
CA TYR A 110 25.87 -11.58 33.08
C TYR A 110 26.61 -10.76 32.00
N TYR A 111 25.87 -10.18 31.06
CA TYR A 111 26.40 -9.40 29.95
C TYR A 111 26.53 -7.90 30.27
N ALA A 112 25.85 -7.43 31.31
CA ALA A 112 25.87 -6.04 31.70
C ALA A 112 27.16 -5.74 32.47
N GLY A 113 27.94 -4.76 32.00
CA GLY A 113 29.08 -4.22 32.75
C GLY A 113 28.69 -3.32 33.93
N SER A 114 27.44 -3.42 34.41
CA SER A 114 26.75 -2.45 35.26
C SER A 114 25.72 -3.13 36.15
N ASN A 115 25.49 -2.56 37.34
CA ASN A 115 24.46 -3.00 38.27
C ASN A 115 23.11 -2.29 38.06
N LYS A 116 22.95 -1.48 37.00
CA LYS A 116 21.68 -0.82 36.69
C LYS A 116 20.75 -1.78 35.95
N TYR A 117 19.53 -1.94 36.43
CA TYR A 117 18.53 -2.81 35.79
C TYR A 117 18.26 -2.45 34.33
N GLN A 118 18.32 -1.16 33.96
CA GLN A 118 18.14 -0.75 32.57
C GLN A 118 19.28 -1.26 31.66
N ASP A 119 20.52 -1.25 32.14
CA ASP A 119 21.66 -1.75 31.36
C ASP A 119 21.57 -3.28 31.19
N MET A 120 21.08 -3.97 32.23
CA MET A 120 20.80 -5.40 32.18
C MET A 120 19.66 -5.73 31.20
N ALA A 121 18.55 -4.99 31.26
CA ALA A 121 17.44 -5.16 30.32
C ALA A 121 17.86 -4.91 28.87
N LYS A 122 18.70 -3.89 28.64
CA LYS A 122 19.31 -3.65 27.33
C LYS A 122 20.18 -4.82 26.89
N ALA A 123 21.03 -5.32 27.78
CA ALA A 123 21.89 -6.45 27.48
C ALA A 123 21.10 -7.74 27.18
N PHE A 124 19.96 -7.97 27.84
CA PHE A 124 19.02 -9.04 27.50
C PHE A 124 18.48 -8.87 26.07
N GLY A 125 18.04 -7.66 25.72
CA GLY A 125 17.62 -7.32 24.36
C GLY A 125 18.70 -7.61 23.32
N ASP A 126 19.91 -7.10 23.53
CA ASP A 126 21.03 -7.19 22.60
C ASP A 126 21.57 -8.63 22.44
N ARG A 127 21.59 -9.42 23.53
CA ARG A 127 22.24 -10.74 23.55
C ARG A 127 21.31 -11.92 23.38
N MET A 128 20.01 -11.75 23.64
CA MET A 128 19.03 -12.83 23.53
C MET A 128 17.93 -12.51 22.52
N VAL A 129 17.30 -11.34 22.62
CA VAL A 129 16.16 -11.01 21.74
C VAL A 129 16.63 -10.75 20.31
N TYR A 130 17.67 -9.95 20.11
CA TYR A 130 18.20 -9.64 18.78
C TYR A 130 18.57 -10.87 17.94
N PRO A 131 19.38 -11.84 18.42
CA PRO A 131 19.72 -13.02 17.61
C PRO A 131 18.50 -13.90 17.28
N PHE A 132 17.52 -13.99 18.18
CA PHE A 132 16.26 -14.69 17.90
C PHE A 132 15.47 -13.99 16.78
N VAL A 133 15.32 -12.66 16.88
CA VAL A 133 14.58 -11.85 15.91
C VAL A 133 15.25 -11.90 14.54
N LEU A 134 16.58 -11.86 14.50
CA LEU A 134 17.36 -11.94 13.26
C LEU A 134 17.07 -13.23 12.50
N GLU A 135 17.07 -14.38 13.19
CA GLU A 135 16.83 -15.67 12.53
C GLU A 135 15.40 -15.78 12.00
N VAL A 136 14.41 -15.41 12.81
CA VAL A 136 12.99 -15.45 12.42
C VAL A 136 12.71 -14.48 11.26
N GLU A 137 13.34 -13.30 11.25
CA GLU A 137 13.26 -12.37 10.11
C GLU A 137 13.97 -12.90 8.87
N ASN A 138 15.10 -13.58 8.99
CA ASN A 138 15.77 -14.21 7.85
C ASN A 138 14.90 -15.30 7.23
N TYR A 139 14.26 -16.14 8.03
CA TYR A 139 13.28 -17.11 7.53
C TYR A 139 12.15 -16.45 6.74
N MET A 140 11.57 -15.35 7.26
CA MET A 140 10.53 -14.61 6.52
C MET A 140 11.06 -13.92 5.26
N LYS A 141 12.33 -13.49 5.25
CA LYS A 141 12.99 -12.95 4.05
C LYS A 141 13.24 -14.02 3.01
N ASP A 142 13.64 -15.23 3.40
CA ASP A 142 13.86 -16.34 2.47
C ASP A 142 12.54 -16.70 1.77
N ILE A 143 11.44 -16.82 2.53
CA ILE A 143 10.09 -16.97 1.95
C ILE A 143 9.77 -15.82 1.01
N SER A 144 10.08 -14.58 1.42
CA SER A 144 9.84 -13.41 0.58
C SER A 144 10.60 -13.53 -0.75
N THR A 145 11.88 -13.84 -0.71
CA THR A 145 12.74 -14.07 -1.88
C THR A 145 12.16 -15.15 -2.78
N ASP A 146 11.77 -16.30 -2.22
CA ASP A 146 11.16 -17.40 -2.96
C ASP A 146 9.81 -17.02 -3.59
N MET A 147 9.05 -16.12 -2.94
CA MET A 147 7.83 -15.55 -3.50
C MET A 147 8.11 -14.51 -4.61
N GLY A 148 9.36 -14.19 -4.93
CA GLY A 148 9.75 -13.13 -5.86
C GLY A 148 9.53 -11.73 -5.27
N TYR A 149 9.95 -11.52 -4.03
CA TYR A 149 9.86 -10.23 -3.32
C TYR A 149 10.98 -9.25 -3.72
N ASP A 150 12.15 -9.76 -4.12
CA ASP A 150 13.28 -8.94 -4.61
C ASP A 150 13.21 -8.66 -6.12
N GLU A 151 12.29 -9.28 -6.86
CA GLU A 151 12.10 -9.03 -8.29
C GLU A 151 11.14 -7.86 -8.60
N ASN A 152 10.55 -7.18 -7.60
CA ASN A 152 9.59 -6.10 -7.86
C ASN A 152 9.58 -5.00 -6.77
N ASN A 153 10.65 -4.20 -6.69
CA ASN A 153 10.62 -2.86 -6.07
C ASN A 153 10.06 -1.80 -7.04
N ALA A 154 8.92 -2.09 -7.68
CA ALA A 154 8.16 -1.06 -8.38
C ALA A 154 7.19 -0.41 -7.37
N LEU A 155 7.68 0.62 -6.68
CA LEU A 155 6.84 1.54 -5.93
C LEU A 155 6.06 2.39 -6.93
N TYR A 156 4.91 1.88 -7.36
CA TYR A 156 3.99 2.63 -8.19
C TYR A 156 3.26 3.69 -7.35
N ASN A 157 3.61 4.96 -7.54
CA ASN A 157 2.76 6.05 -7.09
C ASN A 157 1.59 6.20 -8.07
N ILE A 158 0.53 5.43 -7.83
CA ILE A 158 -0.69 5.48 -8.63
C ILE A 158 -1.58 6.60 -8.08
N ASN A 159 -1.71 7.68 -8.83
CA ASN A 159 -2.70 8.72 -8.55
C ASN A 159 -3.82 8.64 -9.60
N VAL A 160 -5.02 8.26 -9.18
CA VAL A 160 -6.19 8.09 -10.04
C VAL A 160 -7.16 9.24 -9.79
N ASN A 161 -7.19 10.22 -10.69
CA ASN A 161 -8.21 11.26 -10.68
C ASN A 161 -9.37 10.84 -11.59
N SER A 162 -10.57 10.72 -11.03
CA SER A 162 -11.74 10.16 -11.71
C SER A 162 -12.15 10.96 -12.96
N SER A 163 -12.52 10.20 -14.00
CA SER A 163 -13.18 10.59 -15.26
C SER A 163 -12.25 11.06 -16.39
N GLY A 164 -11.74 10.12 -17.20
CA GLY A 164 -10.88 10.35 -18.37
C GLY A 164 -9.39 9.98 -18.18
N VAL A 165 -9.14 8.97 -17.33
CA VAL A 165 -7.89 8.78 -16.58
C VAL A 165 -6.65 8.51 -17.44
N GLN A 166 -5.71 9.46 -17.45
CA GLN A 166 -4.29 9.20 -17.72
C GLN A 166 -3.67 8.48 -16.52
N VAL A 167 -2.96 7.38 -16.76
CA VAL A 167 -2.19 6.66 -15.74
C VAL A 167 -0.73 7.09 -15.85
N ASN A 168 -0.26 7.88 -14.89
CA ASN A 168 1.14 8.27 -14.81
C ASN A 168 1.91 7.22 -14.01
N ILE A 169 2.87 6.56 -14.66
CA ILE A 169 3.77 5.57 -14.05
C ILE A 169 5.18 6.14 -14.08
N ALA A 170 5.68 6.59 -12.93
CA ALA A 170 7.04 7.12 -12.80
C ALA A 170 7.94 6.13 -12.04
N GLU A 171 9.18 5.99 -12.50
CA GLU A 171 10.21 5.15 -11.91
C GLU A 171 11.34 5.99 -11.30
N HIS A 172 12.10 5.46 -10.35
CA HIS A 172 13.38 6.04 -9.89
C HIS A 172 13.34 7.52 -9.39
N GLY A 173 12.25 7.97 -8.74
CA GLY A 173 12.15 9.35 -8.23
C GLY A 173 11.99 10.42 -9.33
N SER A 174 11.61 9.98 -10.54
CA SER A 174 11.37 10.87 -11.68
C SER A 174 10.06 11.65 -11.54
N THR A 175 10.06 12.91 -11.96
CA THR A 175 8.84 13.72 -12.08
C THR A 175 8.30 13.61 -13.51
N ILE A 176 7.11 13.05 -13.68
CA ILE A 176 6.40 13.04 -14.97
C ILE A 176 5.42 14.21 -14.99
N ASN A 177 5.67 15.16 -15.89
CA ASN A 177 4.67 16.15 -16.29
C ASN A 177 3.95 15.61 -17.53
N ALA A 178 2.71 15.14 -17.34
CA ALA A 178 1.87 14.68 -18.43
C ALA A 178 0.90 15.80 -18.84
N ASP A 179 1.10 16.36 -20.04
CA ASP A 179 0.13 17.23 -20.70
C ASP A 179 -0.83 16.36 -21.51
N GLN A 180 -2.08 16.21 -21.06
CA GLN A 180 -3.10 15.49 -21.82
C GLN A 180 -3.72 16.41 -22.87
N GLU A 181 -3.34 16.22 -24.13
CA GLU A 181 -4.10 16.74 -25.28
C GLU A 181 -5.26 15.79 -25.59
N ASN A 182 -6.44 16.04 -25.04
CA ASN A 182 -7.66 15.36 -25.47
C ASN A 182 -8.05 15.87 -26.87
N LYS A 183 -7.46 15.26 -27.91
CA LYS A 183 -7.88 15.50 -29.29
C LYS A 183 -9.22 14.81 -29.50
N PHE A 184 -10.24 15.59 -29.84
CA PHE A 184 -11.49 15.05 -30.37
C PHE A 184 -11.17 14.22 -31.62
N ASN A 185 -11.88 13.11 -31.83
CA ASN A 185 -11.72 12.29 -33.03
C ASN A 185 -12.01 13.16 -34.27
N THR A 186 -10.97 13.70 -34.90
CA THR A 186 -11.07 14.91 -35.74
C THR A 186 -11.91 14.66 -36.99
N GLU A 187 -11.80 13.49 -37.62
CA GLU A 187 -12.53 13.22 -38.86
C GLU A 187 -14.04 13.03 -38.66
N GLU A 188 -14.45 12.26 -37.64
CA GLU A 188 -15.87 12.02 -37.36
C GLU A 188 -16.56 13.27 -36.82
N VAL A 189 -15.87 14.03 -35.98
CA VAL A 189 -16.38 15.30 -35.44
C VAL A 189 -16.51 16.34 -36.56
N ILE A 190 -15.54 16.44 -37.47
CA ILE A 190 -15.64 17.35 -38.64
C ILE A 190 -16.82 16.95 -39.54
N LYS A 191 -17.01 15.65 -39.80
CA LYS A 191 -18.17 15.17 -40.56
C LYS A 191 -19.50 15.53 -39.89
N ALA A 192 -19.60 15.33 -38.58
CA ALA A 192 -20.80 15.68 -37.81
C ALA A 192 -21.07 17.18 -37.81
N ILE A 193 -20.03 18.01 -37.67
CA ILE A 193 -20.13 19.48 -37.76
C ILE A 193 -20.63 19.92 -39.13
N ASN A 194 -20.06 19.38 -40.22
CA ASN A 194 -20.47 19.71 -41.58
C ASN A 194 -21.94 19.32 -41.83
N ASN A 195 -22.37 18.16 -41.32
CA ASN A 195 -23.76 17.72 -41.43
C ASN A 195 -24.71 18.68 -40.69
N VAL A 196 -24.38 19.05 -39.44
CA VAL A 196 -25.18 20.03 -38.68
C VAL A 196 -25.20 21.39 -39.39
N GLU A 197 -24.09 21.83 -39.97
CA GLU A 197 -24.01 23.09 -40.74
C GLU A 197 -24.90 23.07 -41.99
N ASP A 198 -24.93 21.96 -42.73
CA ASP A 198 -25.78 21.83 -43.91
C ASP A 198 -27.26 21.76 -43.55
N LEU A 199 -27.61 21.11 -42.43
CA LEU A 199 -28.97 21.10 -41.90
C LEU A 199 -29.42 22.51 -41.45
N ILE A 200 -28.53 23.30 -40.85
CA ILE A 200 -28.81 24.70 -40.48
C ILE A 200 -29.04 25.57 -41.72
N LYS A 201 -28.31 25.35 -42.82
CA LYS A 201 -28.51 26.12 -44.08
C LYS A 201 -29.92 25.98 -44.63
N GLY A 202 -30.53 24.80 -44.49
CA GLY A 202 -31.90 24.51 -44.94
C GLY A 202 -33.01 25.12 -44.08
N MET A 203 -32.69 25.80 -42.97
CA MET A 203 -33.68 26.43 -42.10
C MET A 203 -34.18 27.77 -42.66
N GLU A 204 -35.50 27.99 -42.53
CA GLU A 204 -36.21 29.23 -42.89
C GLU A 204 -36.15 30.32 -41.80
N ASP A 205 -36.05 29.94 -40.52
CA ASP A 205 -35.99 30.90 -39.40
C ASP A 205 -34.59 31.49 -39.23
N ASP A 206 -34.40 32.70 -39.75
CA ASP A 206 -33.14 33.46 -39.72
C ASP A 206 -32.63 33.74 -38.30
N ASN A 207 -33.51 33.93 -37.31
CA ASN A 207 -33.09 34.23 -35.94
C ASN A 207 -32.49 32.99 -35.27
N SER A 208 -33.20 31.86 -35.33
CA SER A 208 -32.67 30.58 -34.82
C SER A 208 -31.43 30.12 -35.58
N LYS A 209 -31.40 30.32 -36.90
CA LYS A 209 -30.25 30.01 -37.76
C LYS A 209 -29.00 30.79 -37.35
N SER A 210 -29.13 32.07 -37.03
CA SER A 210 -28.02 32.90 -36.54
C SER A 210 -27.45 32.35 -35.23
N ILE A 211 -28.30 32.05 -34.25
CA ILE A 211 -27.88 31.56 -32.94
C ILE A 211 -27.25 30.16 -33.04
N LEU A 212 -27.80 29.28 -33.88
CA LEU A 212 -27.25 27.94 -34.11
C LEU A 212 -25.87 28.00 -34.77
N ASN A 213 -25.68 28.87 -35.77
CA ASN A 213 -24.38 29.06 -36.42
C ASN A 213 -23.34 29.64 -35.45
N GLN A 214 -23.70 30.64 -34.63
CA GLN A 214 -22.79 31.19 -33.61
C GLN A 214 -22.33 30.12 -32.61
N ASN A 215 -23.26 29.28 -32.13
CA ASN A 215 -22.91 28.18 -31.23
C ASN A 215 -22.07 27.11 -31.92
N LEU A 216 -22.35 26.79 -33.19
CA LEU A 216 -21.56 25.84 -33.98
C LEU A 216 -20.14 26.35 -34.24
N ASP A 217 -19.97 27.65 -34.50
CA ASP A 217 -18.66 28.29 -34.67
C ASP A 217 -17.87 28.32 -33.35
N ASN A 218 -18.53 28.58 -32.23
CA ASN A 218 -17.91 28.46 -30.92
C ASN A 218 -17.42 27.03 -30.65
N ILE A 219 -18.22 26.02 -31.01
CA ILE A 219 -17.80 24.61 -30.94
C ILE A 219 -16.59 24.37 -31.85
N LYS A 220 -16.64 24.79 -33.14
CA LYS A 220 -15.53 24.64 -34.10
C LYS A 220 -14.22 25.28 -33.60
N ASN A 221 -14.31 26.42 -32.93
CA ASN A 221 -13.14 27.12 -32.41
C ASN A 221 -12.61 26.48 -31.13
N GLU A 222 -13.49 26.05 -30.23
CA GLU A 222 -13.14 25.45 -28.95
C GLU A 222 -12.52 24.06 -29.14
N ILE A 223 -13.02 23.24 -30.07
CA ILE A 223 -12.45 21.91 -30.35
C ILE A 223 -11.05 21.95 -30.99
N LYS A 224 -10.66 23.10 -31.57
CA LYS A 224 -9.32 23.33 -32.13
C LYS A 224 -8.32 23.79 -31.07
N GLN A 225 -8.79 24.19 -29.88
CA GLN A 225 -7.90 24.64 -28.81
C GLN A 225 -7.12 23.47 -28.24
N LYS A 226 -5.91 23.76 -27.75
CA LYS A 226 -5.07 22.77 -27.07
C LYS A 226 -5.75 22.20 -25.81
N HIS A 227 -6.54 23.03 -25.12
CA HIS A 227 -7.32 22.65 -23.94
C HIS A 227 -8.76 23.16 -24.06
N PRO A 228 -9.65 22.40 -24.73
CA PRO A 228 -11.05 22.76 -24.89
C PRO A 228 -11.78 22.83 -23.54
N LYS A 229 -12.49 23.92 -23.28
CA LYS A 229 -13.32 24.10 -22.09
C LYS A 229 -14.63 23.34 -22.24
N LYS A 230 -14.79 22.27 -21.46
CA LYS A 230 -15.97 21.41 -21.49
C LYS A 230 -17.26 22.18 -21.17
N GLU A 231 -17.20 23.17 -20.29
CA GLU A 231 -18.34 24.01 -19.92
C GLU A 231 -18.86 24.82 -21.11
N VAL A 232 -17.96 25.34 -21.95
CA VAL A 232 -18.30 26.10 -23.16
C VAL A 232 -18.99 25.19 -24.17
N LEU A 233 -18.39 24.04 -24.47
CA LEU A 233 -18.96 23.04 -25.39
C LEU A 233 -20.34 22.56 -24.92
N THR A 234 -20.48 22.29 -23.61
CA THR A 234 -21.74 21.85 -23.01
C THR A 234 -22.81 22.93 -23.12
N THR A 235 -22.45 24.19 -22.89
CA THR A 235 -23.38 25.32 -22.98
C THR A 235 -23.88 25.51 -24.40
N CYS A 236 -22.97 25.48 -25.39
CA CYS A 236 -23.34 25.61 -26.79
C CYS A 236 -24.25 24.46 -27.26
N LEU A 237 -23.89 23.21 -26.95
CA LEU A 237 -24.69 22.04 -27.36
C LEU A 237 -26.08 22.01 -26.70
N LYS A 238 -26.18 22.37 -25.41
CA LYS A 238 -27.49 22.47 -24.74
C LYS A 238 -28.34 23.59 -25.33
N SER A 239 -27.74 24.74 -25.65
CA SER A 239 -28.44 25.85 -26.30
C SER A 239 -28.96 25.43 -27.68
N MET A 240 -28.11 24.80 -28.50
CA MET A 240 -28.52 24.29 -29.81
C MET A 240 -29.63 23.24 -29.69
N HIS A 241 -29.50 22.28 -28.75
CA HIS A 241 -30.53 21.27 -28.53
C HIS A 241 -31.86 21.89 -28.13
N PHE A 242 -31.85 22.84 -27.17
CA PHE A 242 -33.04 23.54 -26.72
C PHE A 242 -33.75 24.26 -27.88
N ILE A 243 -33.00 24.97 -28.73
CA ILE A 243 -33.56 25.65 -29.91
C ILE A 243 -34.21 24.64 -30.86
N THR A 244 -33.55 23.52 -31.14
CA THR A 244 -34.11 22.48 -32.03
C THR A 244 -35.33 21.77 -31.47
N THR A 245 -35.49 21.73 -30.15
CA THR A 245 -36.70 21.19 -29.51
C THR A 245 -37.84 22.21 -29.39
N SER A 246 -37.52 23.51 -29.46
CA SER A 246 -38.49 24.60 -29.24
C SER A 246 -39.08 25.14 -30.54
N VAL A 247 -38.30 25.13 -31.62
CA VAL A 247 -38.77 25.47 -32.96
C VAL A 247 -39.23 24.17 -33.62
N ALA A 248 -40.35 24.16 -34.34
CA ALA A 248 -40.86 23.00 -35.06
C ALA A 248 -39.96 22.65 -36.26
N LEU A 249 -38.70 22.30 -35.99
CA LEU A 249 -37.65 22.05 -36.95
C LEU A 249 -37.27 20.58 -37.03
N ILE A 250 -36.70 20.27 -38.18
CA ILE A 250 -36.36 18.98 -38.77
C ILE A 250 -35.79 18.01 -37.72
N PRO A 251 -36.42 16.84 -37.48
CA PRO A 251 -35.92 15.80 -36.58
C PRO A 251 -34.44 15.43 -36.79
N ASP A 252 -33.99 15.51 -38.05
CA ASP A 252 -32.60 15.24 -38.45
C ASP A 252 -31.59 16.22 -37.82
N LEU A 253 -31.96 17.47 -37.59
CA LEU A 253 -31.09 18.46 -36.94
C LEU A 253 -30.90 18.16 -35.45
N ALA A 254 -31.97 17.78 -34.76
CA ALA A 254 -31.90 17.36 -33.35
C ALA A 254 -31.05 16.09 -33.20
N LEU A 255 -31.18 15.14 -34.12
CA LEU A 255 -30.35 13.94 -34.17
C LEU A 255 -28.89 14.27 -34.47
N GLY A 256 -28.63 15.17 -35.43
CA GLY A 256 -27.29 15.63 -35.78
C GLY A 256 -26.56 16.28 -34.59
N ILE A 257 -27.26 17.12 -33.82
CA ILE A 257 -26.71 17.77 -32.62
C ILE A 257 -26.43 16.74 -31.51
N LYS A 258 -27.32 15.76 -31.30
CA LYS A 258 -27.08 14.67 -30.35
C LYS A 258 -25.89 13.80 -30.73
N MET A 259 -25.75 13.50 -32.02
CA MET A 259 -24.59 12.77 -32.54
C MET A 259 -23.29 13.56 -32.33
N LEU A 260 -23.30 14.86 -32.64
CA LEU A 260 -22.17 15.75 -32.38
C LEU A 260 -21.80 15.80 -30.89
N ALA A 261 -22.79 15.93 -30.01
CA ALA A 261 -22.57 15.94 -28.57
C ALA A 261 -21.96 14.63 -28.06
N SER A 262 -22.47 13.49 -28.55
CA SER A 262 -21.92 12.18 -28.20
C SER A 262 -20.47 12.01 -28.66
N LEU A 263 -20.12 12.47 -29.86
CA LEU A 263 -18.75 12.41 -30.39
C LEU A 263 -17.77 13.31 -29.60
N ILE A 264 -18.28 14.37 -28.98
CA ILE A 264 -17.52 15.30 -28.13
C ILE A 264 -17.56 14.89 -26.65
N GLY A 265 -18.25 13.80 -26.30
CA GLY A 265 -18.31 13.25 -24.93
C GLY A 265 -19.22 14.06 -23.98
N ILE A 266 -20.27 14.68 -24.52
CA ILE A 266 -21.24 15.50 -23.78
C ILE A 266 -22.63 14.86 -23.91
N SER A 267 -23.31 14.69 -22.77
CA SER A 267 -24.70 14.24 -22.72
C SER A 267 -25.64 15.44 -22.75
N ILE A 268 -26.60 15.45 -23.68
CA ILE A 268 -27.64 16.47 -23.85
C ILE A 268 -29.00 15.84 -24.11
#